data_AF-A0A4S0SGA4-F1
#
_entry.id   AF-A0A4S0SGA4-F1
#
_cell.length_a   1.000
_cell.length_b   1.000
_cell.length_c   1.000
_cell.angle_alpha   90.00
_cell.angle_beta   90.00
_cell.angle_gamma   90.00
#
_symmetry.space_group_name_H-M   'P 1'
#
loop_
_entity.id
_entity.type
_entity.pdbx_description
1 polymer ?
#
loop_
_entity_poly.entity_id
_entity_poly.type
_entity_poly.pdbx_seq_one_letter_code
_entity_poly.pdbx_strand_id
1 'polypeptide(L)'
;MLTNTQPSARRRLTDPCEANEIETTPSAAEHSWMQPLVETEYAIELLSKGYICVPLREGGKHLDLETMEYHPLHLKARRKDLKELAFRSIAFQLSQKPPTPEEIRRWFRDFAGNVGIIGGYGNLLILDFDDSADYRAWSGKHAHLSSCTPVAKSPNGFHIYLRTREPAVSSSLYLGMRRIGHLKALGGYVVGSPSVLKDGCCYSWLKDQSPFDVEPQPVESLASLSLRAVSPFKHCYDRVLKRGFFVPQ
;
A
#
# COMPACT_ATOMS: atom_id res chain seq x y z
N MET A 1 -24.69 71.57 11.48
CA MET A 1 -25.68 71.22 10.43
C MET A 1 -24.88 70.50 9.34
N LEU A 2 -25.14 69.21 9.09
CA LEU A 2 -26.05 68.70 8.04
C LEU A 2 -25.72 69.30 6.64
N THR A 3 -25.43 68.56 5.56
CA THR A 3 -25.36 67.10 5.35
C THR A 3 -24.61 66.79 4.04
N ASN A 4 -23.87 65.68 4.03
CA ASN A 4 -23.66 64.70 2.94
C ASN A 4 -24.14 65.03 1.50
N THR A 5 -23.25 64.92 0.50
CA THR A 5 -23.45 64.07 -0.72
C THR A 5 -22.22 64.04 -1.66
N GLN A 6 -22.00 62.85 -2.25
CA GLN A 6 -21.12 62.53 -3.39
C GLN A 6 -22.01 61.85 -4.47
N PRO A 7 -21.53 61.38 -5.65
CA PRO A 7 -20.31 61.70 -6.42
C PRO A 7 -20.61 61.90 -7.94
N SER A 8 -19.58 62.06 -8.80
CA SER A 8 -19.29 61.14 -9.95
C SER A 8 -18.38 61.72 -11.05
N ALA A 9 -17.72 60.80 -11.75
CA ALA A 9 -16.61 60.98 -12.69
C ALA A 9 -16.92 61.61 -14.07
N ARG A 10 -15.87 62.05 -14.79
CA ARG A 10 -15.43 61.39 -16.05
C ARG A 10 -14.12 61.92 -16.69
N ARG A 11 -13.32 60.95 -17.17
CA ARG A 11 -12.48 60.90 -18.40
C ARG A 11 -11.40 61.97 -18.68
N ARG A 12 -10.23 61.47 -19.08
CA ARG A 12 -9.32 62.12 -20.03
C ARG A 12 -8.79 61.11 -21.06
N LEU A 13 -8.36 61.66 -22.19
CA LEU A 13 -7.69 61.03 -23.33
C LEU A 13 -6.37 61.82 -23.56
N THR A 14 -5.36 61.39 -24.31
CA THR A 14 -5.22 60.24 -25.23
C THR A 14 -3.73 59.83 -25.37
N ASP A 15 -3.48 58.73 -26.09
CA ASP A 15 -2.33 58.48 -26.99
C ASP A 15 -0.92 58.19 -26.41
N PRO A 16 -0.01 57.51 -27.17
CA PRO A 16 -0.25 56.22 -27.83
C PRO A 16 0.95 55.23 -27.77
N CYS A 17 0.66 53.95 -28.05
CA CYS A 17 1.49 52.96 -28.76
C CYS A 17 3.04 52.92 -28.57
N GLU A 18 3.55 51.85 -27.94
CA GLU A 18 4.82 51.24 -28.38
C GLU A 18 4.88 49.72 -28.09
N ALA A 19 5.41 48.97 -29.06
CA ALA A 19 5.89 47.58 -29.08
C ALA A 19 5.10 46.44 -28.37
N ASN A 20 4.69 45.44 -29.17
CA ASN A 20 4.28 44.11 -28.68
C ASN A 20 5.49 43.32 -28.14
N GLU A 21 5.42 42.84 -26.90
CA GLU A 21 6.12 41.60 -26.53
C GLU A 21 5.15 40.42 -26.71
N ILE A 22 5.55 39.45 -27.52
CA ILE A 22 4.77 38.24 -27.75
C ILE A 22 4.97 37.32 -26.54
N GLU A 23 3.99 37.30 -25.65
CA GLU A 23 3.95 36.39 -24.52
C GLU A 23 3.77 34.95 -25.03
N THR A 24 4.88 34.29 -25.35
CA THR A 24 4.90 32.86 -25.68
C THR A 24 4.48 32.07 -24.45
N THR A 25 3.22 31.66 -24.44
CA THR A 25 2.69 30.69 -23.48
C THR A 25 3.58 29.45 -23.45
N PRO A 26 3.98 28.96 -22.27
CA PRO A 26 4.67 27.68 -22.18
C PRO A 26 3.76 26.59 -22.73
N SER A 27 4.15 26.02 -23.87
CA SER A 27 3.52 24.81 -24.41
C SER A 27 3.42 23.77 -23.30
N ALA A 28 2.30 23.05 -23.25
CA ALA A 28 2.00 22.09 -22.19
C ALA A 28 3.16 21.11 -22.03
N ALA A 29 3.93 21.27 -20.95
CA ALA A 29 5.01 20.36 -20.63
C ALA A 29 4.42 18.97 -20.42
N GLU A 30 4.83 18.04 -21.28
CA GLU A 30 4.58 16.62 -21.10
C GLU A 30 5.19 16.23 -19.75
N HIS A 31 4.35 16.07 -18.74
CA HIS A 31 4.75 15.51 -17.46
C HIS A 31 5.08 14.03 -17.70
N SER A 32 6.33 13.78 -18.09
CA SER A 32 6.91 12.46 -18.14
C SER A 32 6.93 11.90 -16.72
N TRP A 33 5.89 11.12 -16.39
CA TRP A 33 5.79 10.39 -15.14
C TRP A 33 6.81 9.25 -15.15
N MET A 34 8.08 9.59 -14.94
CA MET A 34 9.13 8.59 -14.71
C MET A 34 8.73 7.76 -13.50
N GLN A 35 8.49 6.46 -13.73
CA GLN A 35 8.37 5.48 -12.64
C GLN A 35 9.63 5.60 -11.77
N PRO A 36 9.52 5.70 -10.44
CA PRO A 36 10.69 5.56 -9.59
C PRO A 36 11.24 4.14 -9.80
N LEU A 37 12.45 4.04 -10.33
CA LEU A 37 13.15 2.76 -10.45
C LEU A 37 13.26 2.17 -9.04
N VAL A 38 12.67 0.99 -8.81
CA VAL A 38 12.89 0.23 -7.59
C VAL A 38 14.28 -0.35 -7.69
N GLU A 39 15.28 0.39 -7.21
CA GLU A 39 16.67 -0.02 -7.25
C GLU A 39 16.83 -1.40 -6.59
N THR A 40 17.66 -2.25 -7.18
CA THR A 40 17.91 -3.60 -6.65
C THR A 40 18.34 -3.56 -5.19
N GLU A 41 19.17 -2.57 -4.80
CA GLU A 41 19.65 -2.43 -3.43
C GLU A 41 18.54 -2.06 -2.43
N TYR A 42 17.49 -1.32 -2.83
CA TYR A 42 16.32 -1.06 -1.97
C TYR A 42 15.61 -2.37 -1.57
N ALA A 43 15.45 -3.29 -2.51
CA ALA A 43 14.85 -4.60 -2.24
C ALA A 43 15.76 -5.50 -1.37
N ILE A 44 17.08 -5.37 -1.51
CA ILE A 44 18.08 -6.09 -0.70
C ILE A 44 18.15 -5.53 0.73
N GLU A 45 18.10 -4.20 0.89
CA GLU A 45 18.09 -3.56 2.21
C GLU A 45 16.79 -3.91 2.97
N LEU A 46 15.64 -3.89 2.30
CA LEU A 46 14.38 -4.37 2.87
C LEU A 46 14.44 -5.85 3.29
N LEU A 47 15.09 -6.72 2.51
CA LEU A 47 15.32 -8.11 2.92
C LEU A 47 16.15 -8.19 4.21
N SER A 48 17.18 -7.35 4.35
CA SER A 48 18.00 -7.27 5.58
C SER A 48 17.20 -6.80 6.81
N LYS A 49 16.18 -5.97 6.60
CA LYS A 49 15.18 -5.55 7.61
C LYS A 49 14.08 -6.57 7.87
N GLY A 50 14.13 -7.73 7.22
CA GLY A 50 13.13 -8.79 7.38
C GLY A 50 11.81 -8.53 6.63
N TYR A 51 11.88 -7.90 5.46
CA TYR A 51 10.77 -7.70 4.53
C TYR A 51 11.07 -8.39 3.20
N ILE A 52 10.17 -9.26 2.73
CA ILE A 52 10.33 -9.87 1.40
C ILE A 52 9.64 -8.98 0.36
N CYS A 53 10.46 -8.35 -0.48
CA CYS A 53 10.01 -7.66 -1.69
C CYS A 53 9.76 -8.64 -2.83
N VAL A 54 8.73 -8.36 -3.63
CA VAL A 54 8.37 -9.13 -4.83
C VAL A 54 8.02 -8.21 -6.01
N PRO A 55 8.45 -8.52 -7.25
CA PRO A 55 8.02 -7.84 -8.45
C PRO A 55 6.49 -7.81 -8.62
N LEU A 56 5.95 -6.64 -8.95
CA LEU A 56 4.57 -6.45 -9.43
C LEU A 56 4.59 -5.84 -10.83
N ARG A 57 3.63 -6.22 -11.68
CA ARG A 57 3.48 -5.68 -13.05
C ARG A 57 3.46 -4.15 -13.03
N GLU A 58 4.15 -3.52 -13.98
CA GLU A 58 4.17 -2.07 -14.22
C GLU A 58 2.75 -1.46 -14.20
N GLY A 59 2.59 -0.38 -13.43
CA GLY A 59 1.29 0.29 -13.21
C GLY A 59 0.21 -0.57 -12.51
N GLY A 60 0.53 -1.81 -12.16
CA GLY A 60 -0.39 -2.82 -11.64
C GLY A 60 -0.20 -3.15 -10.15
N LYS A 61 -1.04 -4.07 -9.67
CA LYS A 61 -1.09 -4.54 -8.26
C LYS A 61 -0.89 -6.05 -8.13
N HIS A 62 -0.49 -6.73 -9.21
CA HIS A 62 -0.39 -8.18 -9.29
C HIS A 62 1.07 -8.58 -9.47
N LEU A 63 1.48 -9.68 -8.82
CA LEU A 63 2.84 -10.25 -8.96
C LEU A 63 3.24 -10.40 -10.43
N ASP A 64 4.46 -9.98 -10.76
CA ASP A 64 5.07 -10.34 -12.05
C ASP A 64 5.70 -11.73 -11.95
N LEU A 65 4.85 -12.74 -12.14
CA LEU A 65 5.27 -14.14 -12.02
C LEU A 65 6.39 -14.52 -12.98
N GLU A 66 6.44 -13.89 -14.16
CA GLU A 66 7.43 -14.19 -15.19
C GLU A 66 8.82 -13.67 -14.78
N THR A 67 8.90 -12.43 -14.26
CA THR A 67 10.11 -11.88 -13.63
C THR A 67 10.57 -12.71 -12.43
N MET A 68 9.63 -13.29 -11.69
CA MET A 68 9.90 -14.16 -10.54
C MET A 68 10.22 -15.62 -10.93
N GLU A 69 10.47 -15.91 -12.22
CA GLU A 69 10.79 -17.25 -12.75
C GLU A 69 9.64 -18.31 -12.60
N TYR A 70 8.41 -17.88 -12.33
CA TYR A 70 7.20 -18.72 -12.24
C TYR A 70 6.35 -18.73 -13.52
N HIS A 71 5.67 -19.84 -13.81
CA HIS A 71 4.81 -19.92 -15.00
C HIS A 71 3.39 -19.32 -14.78
N PRO A 72 2.98 -18.28 -15.53
CA PRO A 72 1.70 -17.59 -15.31
C PRO A 72 0.49 -18.31 -15.95
N LEU A 73 0.20 -19.52 -15.49
CA LEU A 73 -0.92 -20.37 -15.98
C LEU A 73 -2.27 -19.64 -16.05
N HIS A 74 -2.53 -18.74 -15.09
CA HIS A 74 -3.77 -17.99 -15.00
C HIS A 74 -3.98 -16.98 -16.14
N LEU A 75 -2.91 -16.49 -16.79
CA LEU A 75 -3.01 -15.62 -17.97
C LEU A 75 -3.44 -16.41 -19.21
N LYS A 76 -2.88 -17.62 -19.40
CA LYS A 76 -3.26 -18.55 -20.48
C LYS A 76 -4.72 -18.99 -20.35
N ALA A 77 -5.10 -19.46 -19.15
CA ALA A 77 -6.44 -20.00 -18.89
C ALA A 77 -7.51 -18.93 -18.62
N ARG A 78 -7.12 -17.66 -18.41
CA ARG A 78 -7.99 -16.54 -17.96
C ARG A 78 -8.85 -16.85 -16.73
N ARG A 79 -8.38 -17.78 -15.89
CA ARG A 79 -9.11 -18.35 -14.75
C ARG A 79 -8.79 -17.60 -13.46
N LYS A 80 -9.82 -17.03 -12.82
CA LYS A 80 -9.71 -16.26 -11.57
C LYS A 80 -9.19 -17.11 -10.41
N ASP A 81 -9.67 -18.34 -10.29
CA ASP A 81 -9.27 -19.27 -9.23
C ASP A 81 -7.80 -19.68 -9.35
N LEU A 82 -7.29 -19.89 -10.57
CA LEU A 82 -5.86 -20.12 -10.81
C LEU A 82 -5.01 -18.89 -10.47
N LYS A 83 -5.52 -17.66 -10.70
CA LYS A 83 -4.85 -16.42 -10.30
C LYS A 83 -4.74 -16.32 -8.77
N GLU A 84 -5.85 -16.54 -8.07
CA GLU A 84 -5.90 -16.50 -6.60
C GLU A 84 -5.04 -17.60 -5.98
N LEU A 85 -5.04 -18.80 -6.54
CA LEU A 85 -4.15 -19.89 -6.13
C LEU A 85 -2.68 -19.51 -6.30
N ALA A 86 -2.26 -19.06 -7.49
CA ALA A 86 -0.87 -18.71 -7.76
C ALA A 86 -0.36 -17.62 -6.79
N PHE A 87 -1.11 -16.54 -6.63
CA PHE A 87 -0.71 -15.41 -5.78
C PHE A 87 -0.69 -15.77 -4.29
N ARG A 88 -1.69 -16.49 -3.79
CA ARG A 88 -1.73 -16.93 -2.39
C ARG A 88 -0.64 -17.95 -2.09
N SER A 89 -0.41 -18.91 -2.98
CA SER A 89 0.59 -19.96 -2.80
C SER A 89 2.01 -19.40 -2.84
N ILE A 90 2.32 -18.47 -3.75
CA ILE A 90 3.66 -17.84 -3.80
C ILE A 90 3.90 -16.96 -2.56
N ALA A 91 2.93 -16.12 -2.17
CA ALA A 91 3.06 -15.34 -0.94
C ALA A 91 3.20 -16.21 0.32
N PHE A 92 2.48 -17.33 0.38
CA PHE A 92 2.64 -18.31 1.45
C PHE A 92 4.03 -18.97 1.41
N GLN A 93 4.44 -19.51 0.26
CA GLN A 93 5.74 -20.17 0.10
C GLN A 93 6.89 -19.25 0.50
N LEU A 94 6.94 -18.01 -0.02
CA LEU A 94 7.99 -17.06 0.30
C LEU A 94 7.98 -16.65 1.78
N SER A 95 6.82 -16.57 2.42
CA SER A 95 6.74 -16.31 3.88
C SER A 95 7.31 -17.43 4.76
N GLN A 96 7.43 -18.65 4.23
CA GLN A 96 7.95 -19.83 4.94
C GLN A 96 9.38 -20.18 4.54
N LYS A 97 9.71 -20.01 3.26
CA LYS A 97 11.05 -20.15 2.68
C LYS A 97 11.38 -18.84 1.97
N PRO A 98 12.02 -17.87 2.65
CA PRO A 98 12.36 -16.59 2.04
C PRO A 98 13.31 -16.77 0.86
N PRO A 99 13.28 -15.86 -0.13
CA PRO A 99 14.24 -15.85 -1.22
C PRO A 99 15.63 -15.45 -0.72
N THR A 100 16.67 -15.88 -1.42
CA THR A 100 18.05 -15.42 -1.14
C THR A 100 18.26 -14.00 -1.67
N PRO A 101 19.29 -13.27 -1.20
CA PRO A 101 19.69 -11.99 -1.79
C PRO A 101 19.96 -12.10 -3.30
N GLU A 102 20.49 -13.22 -3.78
CA GLU A 102 20.77 -13.47 -5.21
C GLU A 102 19.49 -13.67 -6.02
N GLU A 103 18.42 -14.22 -5.43
CA GLU A 103 17.10 -14.29 -6.06
C GLU A 103 16.47 -12.90 -6.16
N ILE A 104 16.49 -12.11 -5.08
CA ILE A 104 16.06 -10.70 -5.10
C ILE A 104 16.86 -9.89 -6.15
N ARG A 105 18.19 -10.07 -6.22
CA ARG A 105 19.03 -9.40 -7.22
C ARG A 105 18.74 -9.81 -8.66
N ARG A 106 18.17 -10.99 -8.91
CA ARG A 106 17.72 -11.37 -10.26
C ARG A 106 16.35 -10.75 -10.56
N TRP A 107 15.42 -10.81 -9.62
CA TRP A 107 14.06 -10.30 -9.77
C TRP A 107 13.99 -8.78 -9.96
N PHE A 108 14.89 -8.02 -9.33
CA PHE A 108 14.90 -6.55 -9.38
C PHE A 108 16.02 -5.96 -10.26
N ARG A 109 16.74 -6.79 -11.03
CA ARG A 109 17.72 -6.30 -12.02
C ARG A 109 16.99 -5.66 -13.19
N ASP A 110 17.34 -4.41 -13.51
CA ASP A 110 16.79 -3.63 -14.62
C ASP A 110 15.24 -3.58 -14.60
N PHE A 111 14.64 -3.67 -13.41
CA PHE A 111 13.21 -3.85 -13.23
C PHE A 111 12.46 -2.51 -13.16
N ALA A 112 11.55 -2.30 -14.11
CA ALA A 112 10.74 -1.09 -14.24
C ALA A 112 9.29 -1.25 -13.76
N GLY A 113 9.02 -2.22 -12.88
CA GLY A 113 7.68 -2.48 -12.33
C GLY A 113 7.49 -1.94 -10.91
N ASN A 114 6.34 -2.28 -10.33
CA ASN A 114 5.99 -1.92 -8.94
C ASN A 114 6.57 -2.93 -7.94
N VAL A 115 6.73 -2.54 -6.68
CA VAL A 115 7.16 -3.45 -5.61
C VAL A 115 5.97 -3.91 -4.77
N GLY A 116 5.96 -5.19 -4.40
CA GLY A 116 5.04 -5.77 -3.42
C GLY A 116 5.78 -6.19 -2.15
N ILE A 117 5.09 -6.20 -1.00
CA ILE A 117 5.65 -6.66 0.27
C ILE A 117 4.81 -7.82 0.79
N ILE A 118 5.46 -8.99 1.00
CA ILE A 118 4.84 -10.21 1.51
C ILE A 118 4.54 -10.09 3.01
N GLY A 119 3.32 -10.46 3.42
CA GLY A 119 2.95 -10.62 4.83
C GLY A 119 3.31 -11.99 5.40
N GLY A 120 3.32 -12.10 6.73
CA GLY A 120 3.54 -13.34 7.47
C GLY A 120 5.00 -13.73 7.67
N TYR A 121 5.92 -13.29 6.82
CA TYR A 121 7.36 -13.49 7.04
C TYR A 121 7.82 -12.77 8.31
N GLY A 122 8.54 -13.45 9.21
CA GLY A 122 8.93 -12.89 10.51
C GLY A 122 7.75 -12.34 11.32
N ASN A 123 6.57 -12.98 11.19
CA ASN A 123 5.28 -12.56 11.73
C ASN A 123 4.81 -11.15 11.31
N LEU A 124 5.27 -10.64 10.16
CA LEU A 124 4.86 -9.34 9.63
C LEU A 124 3.34 -9.32 9.37
N LEU A 125 2.67 -8.37 9.99
CA LEU A 125 1.23 -8.14 9.93
C LEU A 125 0.99 -6.77 9.28
N ILE A 126 0.24 -6.73 8.19
CA ILE A 126 -0.02 -5.48 7.45
C ILE A 126 -1.53 -5.19 7.51
N LEU A 127 -1.88 -4.08 8.15
CA LEU A 127 -3.24 -3.53 8.15
C LEU A 127 -3.40 -2.64 6.92
N ASP A 128 -4.14 -3.12 5.93
CA ASP A 128 -4.42 -2.45 4.65
C ASP A 128 -5.81 -1.81 4.76
N PHE A 129 -5.86 -0.52 5.12
CA PHE A 129 -7.11 0.23 5.28
C PHE A 129 -7.61 0.73 3.92
N ASP A 130 -8.89 0.43 3.60
CA ASP A 130 -9.49 0.79 2.30
C ASP A 130 -9.65 2.32 2.15
N ASP A 131 -9.79 3.07 3.26
CA ASP A 131 -9.96 4.53 3.26
C ASP A 131 -9.21 5.27 4.40
N SER A 132 -9.07 6.59 4.23
CA SER A 132 -8.33 7.46 5.14
C SER A 132 -9.06 7.82 6.45
N ALA A 133 -10.38 7.74 6.51
CA ALA A 133 -11.15 8.02 7.71
C ALA A 133 -11.04 6.87 8.72
N ASP A 134 -11.06 5.63 8.23
CA ASP A 134 -10.87 4.43 9.05
C ASP A 134 -9.46 4.36 9.65
N TYR A 135 -8.44 4.69 8.84
CA TYR A 135 -7.09 4.87 9.35
C TYR A 135 -7.04 5.94 10.47
N ARG A 136 -7.59 7.14 10.25
CA ARG A 136 -7.59 8.22 11.25
C ARG A 136 -8.33 7.83 12.54
N ALA A 137 -9.45 7.11 12.43
CA ALA A 137 -10.21 6.64 13.57
C ALA A 137 -9.48 5.55 14.37
N TRP A 138 -8.67 4.72 13.71
CA TRP A 138 -7.83 3.73 14.35
C TRP A 138 -6.57 4.36 14.96
N SER A 139 -5.82 5.17 14.22
CA SER A 139 -4.61 5.84 14.71
C SER A 139 -4.91 6.80 15.86
N GLY A 140 -6.04 7.51 15.84
CA GLY A 140 -6.47 8.33 17.00
C GLY A 140 -6.67 7.54 18.30
N LYS A 141 -7.01 6.24 18.22
CA LYS A 141 -7.12 5.34 19.39
C LYS A 141 -5.81 4.63 19.74
N HIS A 142 -4.93 4.47 18.76
CA HIS A 142 -3.66 3.75 18.87
C HIS A 142 -2.46 4.68 18.59
N ALA A 143 -2.56 5.94 19.02
CA ALA A 143 -1.68 7.03 18.58
C ALA A 143 -0.19 6.70 18.69
N HIS A 144 0.23 6.21 19.87
CA HIS A 144 1.58 5.73 20.12
C HIS A 144 2.04 4.70 19.07
N LEU A 145 1.23 3.65 18.84
CA LEU A 145 1.55 2.58 17.90
C LEU A 145 1.67 3.11 16.46
N SER A 146 0.77 4.01 16.05
CA SER A 146 0.80 4.63 14.73
C SER A 146 1.93 5.65 14.52
N SER A 147 2.63 6.06 15.58
CA SER A 147 3.77 7.00 15.49
C SER A 147 5.15 6.35 15.63
N CYS A 148 5.23 5.06 15.97
CA CYS A 148 6.51 4.36 16.17
C CYS A 148 6.63 3.04 15.37
N THR A 149 5.84 2.90 14.31
CA THR A 149 5.83 1.73 13.41
C THR A 149 5.79 2.20 11.96
N PRO A 150 6.23 1.40 10.96
CA PRO A 150 6.19 1.84 9.57
C PRO A 150 4.76 2.01 9.07
N VAL A 151 4.53 3.11 8.34
CA VAL A 151 3.25 3.44 7.74
C VAL A 151 3.48 3.93 6.31
N ALA A 152 2.74 3.37 5.35
CA ALA A 152 2.71 3.84 3.98
C ALA A 152 1.34 4.45 3.66
N LYS A 153 1.33 5.57 2.94
CA LYS A 153 0.14 6.07 2.25
C LYS A 153 -0.14 5.16 1.05
N SER A 154 -1.37 4.65 0.97
CA SER A 154 -1.93 4.05 -0.26
C SER A 154 -2.82 5.09 -0.95
N PRO A 155 -3.28 4.89 -2.21
CA PRO A 155 -4.09 5.89 -2.91
C PRO A 155 -5.30 6.38 -2.11
N ASN A 156 -6.09 5.46 -1.55
CA ASN A 156 -7.32 5.78 -0.82
C ASN A 156 -7.14 5.79 0.71
N GLY A 157 -6.25 4.92 1.23
CA GLY A 157 -6.07 4.69 2.65
C GLY A 157 -4.59 4.62 3.05
N PHE A 158 -4.25 3.63 3.88
CA PHE A 158 -2.91 3.48 4.48
C PHE A 158 -2.58 2.00 4.74
N HIS A 159 -1.31 1.64 4.64
CA HIS A 159 -0.78 0.35 5.11
C HIS A 159 0.00 0.60 6.41
N ILE A 160 -0.34 -0.12 7.49
CA ILE A 160 0.42 -0.09 8.76
C ILE A 160 1.08 -1.45 8.96
N TYR A 161 2.38 -1.44 9.20
CA TYR A 161 3.21 -2.63 9.32
C TYR A 161 3.52 -2.87 10.80
N LEU A 162 3.21 -4.07 11.29
CA LEU A 162 3.34 -4.52 12.68
C LEU A 162 3.96 -5.92 12.70
N ARG A 163 4.39 -6.43 13.86
CA ARG A 163 4.63 -7.87 14.05
C ARG A 163 3.63 -8.45 15.05
N THR A 164 3.03 -9.58 14.72
CA THR A 164 2.06 -10.25 15.61
C THR A 164 2.72 -11.39 16.40
N ARG A 165 2.30 -11.63 17.65
CA ARG A 165 2.72 -12.83 18.39
C ARG A 165 1.84 -14.04 18.04
N GLU A 166 0.56 -13.83 17.80
CA GLU A 166 -0.33 -14.85 17.25
C GLU A 166 -0.17 -14.96 15.72
N PRO A 167 0.06 -16.16 15.14
CA PRO A 167 0.10 -16.34 13.69
C PRO A 167 -1.22 -15.95 13.01
N ALA A 168 -1.13 -15.16 11.93
CA ALA A 168 -2.29 -14.70 11.18
C ALA A 168 -2.23 -15.13 9.71
N VAL A 169 -3.40 -15.38 9.13
CA VAL A 169 -3.58 -15.59 7.68
C VAL A 169 -4.22 -14.35 7.05
N SER A 170 -3.92 -14.09 5.79
CA SER A 170 -4.49 -12.95 5.06
C SER A 170 -6.01 -13.04 4.94
N SER A 171 -6.71 -11.94 5.22
CA SER A 171 -8.17 -11.91 5.37
C SER A 171 -8.77 -10.53 5.05
N SER A 172 -10.08 -10.38 5.29
CA SER A 172 -10.69 -9.07 5.46
C SER A 172 -10.37 -8.51 6.85
N LEU A 173 -10.40 -7.18 7.01
CA LEU A 173 -10.22 -6.50 8.29
C LEU A 173 -11.52 -5.85 8.74
N TYR A 174 -11.91 -6.04 10.00
CA TYR A 174 -13.14 -5.53 10.58
C TYR A 174 -12.91 -4.73 11.86
N LEU A 175 -13.67 -3.65 12.03
CA LEU A 175 -13.90 -2.93 13.29
C LEU A 175 -15.37 -3.10 13.68
N GLY A 176 -15.62 -3.86 14.76
CA GLY A 176 -16.98 -4.28 15.12
C GLY A 176 -17.63 -5.12 14.01
N MET A 177 -18.75 -4.64 13.46
CA MET A 177 -19.45 -5.28 12.34
C MET A 177 -18.98 -4.80 10.95
N ARG A 178 -18.31 -3.65 10.86
CA ARG A 178 -17.97 -3.03 9.57
C ARG A 178 -16.62 -3.55 9.07
N ARG A 179 -16.55 -3.90 7.78
CA ARG A 179 -15.27 -4.14 7.09
C ARG A 179 -14.63 -2.78 6.80
N ILE A 180 -13.36 -2.64 7.17
CA ILE A 180 -12.56 -1.41 7.06
C ILE A 180 -11.36 -1.56 6.11
N GLY A 181 -11.17 -2.77 5.56
CA GLY A 181 -10.03 -3.07 4.71
C GLY A 181 -9.69 -4.56 4.65
N HIS A 182 -8.39 -4.81 4.61
CA HIS A 182 -7.76 -6.13 4.53
C HIS A 182 -6.67 -6.31 5.59
N LEU A 183 -6.47 -7.57 5.94
CA LEU A 183 -5.30 -8.01 6.66
C LEU A 183 -4.39 -8.75 5.67
N LYS A 184 -3.13 -8.36 5.56
CA LYS A 184 -2.11 -9.19 4.89
C LYS A 184 -1.17 -9.77 5.94
N ALA A 185 -1.05 -11.08 5.90
CA ALA A 185 -0.22 -11.90 6.75
C ALA A 185 0.19 -13.12 5.91
N LEU A 186 0.22 -14.33 6.47
CA LEU A 186 0.51 -15.55 5.69
C LEU A 186 -0.39 -15.63 4.44
N GLY A 187 0.20 -15.94 3.29
CA GLY A 187 -0.49 -16.10 2.02
C GLY A 187 -0.98 -14.80 1.36
N GLY A 188 -0.46 -13.64 1.72
CA GLY A 188 -0.84 -12.38 1.06
C GLY A 188 0.27 -11.34 1.04
N TYR A 189 0.02 -10.27 0.29
CA TYR A 189 0.94 -9.15 0.10
C TYR A 189 0.15 -7.84 -0.07
N VAL A 190 0.84 -6.72 0.11
CA VAL A 190 0.40 -5.38 -0.31
C VAL A 190 1.24 -4.91 -1.49
N VAL A 191 0.77 -3.88 -2.19
CA VAL A 191 1.65 -3.01 -2.98
C VAL A 191 2.50 -2.20 -1.99
N GLY A 192 3.81 -2.24 -2.14
CA GLY A 192 4.77 -1.51 -1.32
C GLY A 192 5.09 -0.13 -1.90
N SER A 193 5.69 0.72 -1.08
CA SER A 193 6.40 1.91 -1.58
C SER A 193 7.81 1.51 -2.07
N PRO A 194 8.40 2.21 -3.04
CA PRO A 194 7.74 3.12 -3.98
C PRO A 194 7.02 2.31 -5.07
N SER A 195 5.77 2.66 -5.37
CA SER A 195 5.03 2.11 -6.51
C SER A 195 4.12 3.17 -7.11
N VAL A 196 3.90 3.12 -8.42
CA VAL A 196 3.01 4.03 -9.17
C VAL A 196 2.07 3.21 -10.06
N LEU A 197 0.77 3.47 -9.96
CA LEU A 197 -0.27 2.81 -10.75
C LEU A 197 -0.49 3.50 -12.11
N LYS A 198 -1.20 2.83 -13.04
CA LYS A 198 -1.50 3.38 -14.38
C LYS A 198 -2.30 4.68 -14.39
N ASP A 199 -2.99 5.00 -13.30
CA ASP A 199 -3.75 6.23 -13.10
C ASP A 199 -2.92 7.34 -12.43
N GLY A 200 -1.62 7.14 -12.25
CA GLY A 200 -0.71 8.05 -11.55
C GLY A 200 -0.76 7.95 -10.02
N CYS A 201 -1.68 7.16 -9.45
CA CYS A 201 -1.77 7.01 -8.00
C CYS A 201 -0.53 6.29 -7.44
N CYS A 202 0.11 6.87 -6.43
CA CYS A 202 1.35 6.36 -5.86
C CYS A 202 1.18 5.72 -4.47
N TYR A 203 2.18 4.93 -4.09
CA TYR A 203 2.38 4.39 -2.75
C TYR A 203 3.69 4.97 -2.20
N SER A 204 3.62 5.63 -1.05
CA SER A 204 4.75 6.31 -0.41
C SER A 204 4.81 5.99 1.08
N TRP A 205 6.01 5.83 1.64
CA TRP A 205 6.20 5.84 3.09
C TRP A 205 5.79 7.20 3.67
N LEU A 206 5.22 7.22 4.86
CA LEU A 206 5.09 8.45 5.63
C LEU A 206 6.48 8.91 6.08
N LYS A 207 6.62 10.22 6.28
CA LYS A 207 7.87 10.83 6.71
C LYS A 207 8.36 10.18 8.02
N ASP A 208 9.63 9.82 8.02
CA ASP A 208 10.35 9.19 9.14
C ASP A 208 9.69 7.87 9.63
N GLN A 209 8.94 7.19 8.76
CA GLN A 209 8.14 5.97 9.02
C GLN A 209 8.30 4.91 7.92
N SER A 210 9.45 4.86 7.27
CA SER A 210 9.85 3.71 6.45
C SER A 210 10.43 2.57 7.33
N PRO A 211 10.56 1.35 6.78
CA PRO A 211 11.31 0.24 7.42
C PRO A 211 12.78 0.52 7.75
N PHE A 212 13.36 1.61 7.23
CA PHE A 212 14.73 2.03 7.54
C PHE A 212 14.77 2.98 8.74
N ASP A 213 13.68 3.73 8.98
CA ASP A 213 13.55 4.71 10.07
C ASP A 213 13.09 4.05 11.38
N VAL A 214 12.11 3.14 11.29
CA VAL A 214 11.45 2.52 12.45
C VAL A 214 11.15 1.04 12.18
N GLU A 215 11.25 0.22 13.23
CA GLU A 215 10.92 -1.22 13.15
C GLU A 215 9.43 -1.48 13.41
N PRO A 216 8.80 -2.49 12.79
CA PRO A 216 7.43 -2.90 13.08
C PRO A 216 7.22 -3.25 14.56
N GLN A 217 6.30 -2.54 15.20
CA GLN A 217 5.99 -2.75 16.61
C GLN A 217 5.31 -4.11 16.84
N PRO A 218 5.68 -4.82 17.93
CA PRO A 218 5.03 -6.06 18.30
C PRO A 218 3.64 -5.80 18.91
N VAL A 219 2.66 -6.61 18.50
CA VAL A 219 1.32 -6.67 19.09
C VAL A 219 0.99 -8.10 19.50
N GLU A 220 0.18 -8.29 20.53
CA GLU A 220 -0.26 -9.62 20.94
C GLU A 220 -1.10 -10.27 19.83
N SER A 221 -2.17 -9.57 19.42
CA SER A 221 -3.13 -10.05 18.42
C SER A 221 -3.93 -8.92 17.79
N LEU A 222 -4.77 -9.23 16.79
CA LEU A 222 -5.76 -8.27 16.27
C LEU A 222 -6.75 -7.81 17.35
N ALA A 223 -7.06 -8.68 18.32
CA ALA A 223 -8.02 -8.37 19.38
C ALA A 223 -7.49 -7.26 20.29
N SER A 224 -6.18 -7.20 20.56
CA SER A 224 -5.57 -6.08 21.30
C SER A 224 -5.66 -4.73 20.58
N LEU A 225 -5.92 -4.75 19.26
CA LEU A 225 -6.15 -3.56 18.43
C LEU A 225 -7.65 -3.27 18.20
N SER A 226 -8.56 -3.97 18.89
CA SER A 226 -10.01 -3.95 18.64
C SER A 226 -10.42 -4.37 17.21
N LEU A 227 -9.55 -5.09 16.49
CA LEU A 227 -9.73 -5.52 15.10
C LEU A 227 -10.07 -7.02 15.01
N ARG A 228 -10.65 -7.44 13.88
CA ARG A 228 -10.99 -8.86 13.61
C ARG A 228 -10.69 -9.26 12.16
N ALA A 229 -10.21 -10.49 11.97
CA ALA A 229 -9.94 -11.10 10.66
C ALA A 229 -11.19 -11.62 9.92
N VAL A 230 -12.31 -11.79 10.63
CA VAL A 230 -13.58 -12.28 10.08
C VAL A 230 -14.75 -11.48 10.66
N SER A 231 -15.87 -11.43 9.94
CA SER A 231 -17.08 -10.79 10.44
C SER A 231 -17.59 -11.51 11.70
N PRO A 232 -18.21 -10.81 12.68
CA PRO A 232 -18.75 -11.45 13.87
C PRO A 232 -19.80 -12.53 13.55
N PHE A 233 -20.58 -12.35 12.48
CA PHE A 233 -21.52 -13.38 11.99
C PHE A 233 -20.81 -14.66 11.53
N LYS A 234 -19.75 -14.56 10.71
CA LYS A 234 -18.96 -15.72 10.28
C LYS A 234 -18.30 -16.40 11.47
N HIS A 235 -17.75 -15.64 12.41
CA HIS A 235 -17.17 -16.18 13.64
C HIS A 235 -18.21 -16.97 14.46
N CYS A 236 -19.43 -16.47 14.58
CA CYS A 236 -20.51 -17.19 15.27
C CYS A 236 -20.86 -18.50 14.55
N TYR A 237 -21.05 -18.43 13.23
CA TYR A 237 -21.38 -19.57 12.38
C TYR A 237 -20.31 -20.68 12.41
N ASP A 238 -19.03 -20.33 12.25
CA ASP A 238 -17.94 -21.31 12.29
C ASP A 238 -17.83 -21.98 13.67
N ARG A 239 -18.02 -21.21 14.76
CA ARG A 239 -18.04 -21.73 16.14
C ARG A 239 -19.19 -22.73 16.36
N VAL A 240 -20.40 -22.40 15.91
CA VAL A 240 -21.58 -23.29 16.01
C VAL A 240 -21.34 -24.62 15.27
N LEU A 241 -20.69 -24.56 14.11
CA LEU A 241 -20.37 -25.74 13.31
C LEU A 241 -19.03 -26.44 13.68
N LYS A 242 -18.36 -26.01 14.75
CA LYS A 242 -17.02 -26.49 15.18
C LYS A 242 -15.98 -26.48 14.04
N ARG A 243 -16.09 -25.52 13.11
CA ARG A 243 -15.18 -25.37 11.97
C ARG A 243 -13.94 -24.55 12.36
N GLY A 244 -12.80 -24.87 11.75
CA GLY A 244 -11.55 -24.11 11.90
C GLY A 244 -10.58 -24.64 12.95
N PHE A 245 -10.93 -25.71 13.67
CA PHE A 245 -10.02 -26.40 14.58
C PHE A 245 -9.68 -27.78 14.01
N PHE A 246 -8.39 -28.10 13.95
CA PHE A 246 -7.91 -29.47 13.76
C PHE A 246 -7.71 -30.10 15.14
N VAL A 247 -7.97 -31.40 15.28
CA VAL A 247 -7.63 -32.15 16.50
C VAL A 247 -6.15 -32.52 16.38
N PRO A 248 -5.26 -32.04 17.27
CA PRO A 248 -3.86 -32.44 17.25
C PRO A 248 -3.74 -33.97 17.31
N GLN A 249 -2.86 -34.53 16.47
CA GLN A 249 -2.43 -35.93 16.55
C GLN A 249 -1.21 -36.03 17.47
#